data_AF-A0A8S0YK76-F1
#
_entry.id   AF-A0A8S0YK76-F1
#
_cell.length_a   1.000
_cell.length_b   1.000
_cell.length_c   1.000
_cell.angle_alpha   90.00
_cell.angle_beta   90.00
_cell.angle_gamma   90.00
#
_symmetry.space_group_name_H-M   'P 1'
#
loop_
_entity.id
_entity.type
_entity.pdbx_description
1 polymer ?
#
loop_
_entity_poly.entity_id
_entity_poly.type
_entity_poly.pdbx_seq_one_letter_code
_entity_poly.pdbx_strand_id
1 'polypeptide(L)'
;MIEFKPISNMDKHYQIMMNTDCVLLEEFKLKELLIRAKNGDKAAVEEICKMFNGMIVNLARSFYINGYTLEDMIQEGRVSLIKAVRKYDIDSKYPFTAYAFSAVEKNFYYEIRSNSKKLSCCSLYSVNKNGSEVIEMIASEENMEEDLIKKQQSINIWKSVGKLLKEERNIIIWCYVRRRSLKEYSIRRKISYRAVLYKKKKALEHLKSIICKDSWCPLANCE
;
A
#
# COMPACT_ATOMS: atom_id res chain seq x y z
N MET A 1 2.75 -9.79 27.18
CA MET A 1 1.29 -9.67 27.04
C MET A 1 0.91 -8.28 27.50
N ILE A 2 0.49 -7.40 26.60
CA ILE A 2 0.08 -6.05 26.96
C ILE A 2 -1.39 -6.15 27.36
N GLU A 3 -1.66 -6.09 28.65
CA GLU A 3 -3.02 -6.08 29.18
C GLU A 3 -3.71 -4.77 28.80
N PHE A 4 -4.73 -4.86 27.95
CA PHE A 4 -5.63 -3.75 27.69
C PHE A 4 -6.43 -3.48 28.97
N LYS A 5 -6.27 -2.28 29.52
CA LYS A 5 -7.11 -1.78 30.60
C LYS A 5 -8.58 -1.90 30.17
N PRO A 6 -9.47 -2.45 31.01
CA PRO A 6 -10.88 -2.59 30.65
C PRO A 6 -11.49 -1.21 30.40
N ILE A 7 -12.41 -1.15 29.44
CA ILE A 7 -13.22 0.02 29.10
C ILE A 7 -14.14 0.29 30.29
N SER A 8 -13.63 0.97 31.33
CA SER A 8 -14.43 1.42 32.44
C SER A 8 -15.01 2.80 32.11
N ASN A 9 -16.33 2.81 31.90
CA ASN A 9 -17.24 3.94 32.09
C ASN A 9 -16.88 5.25 31.38
N MET A 10 -17.28 5.34 30.10
CA MET A 10 -17.51 6.60 29.37
C MET A 10 -18.83 7.29 29.76
N ASP A 11 -19.45 6.92 30.89
CA ASP A 11 -20.71 7.52 31.37
C ASP A 11 -20.51 8.75 32.28
N LYS A 12 -19.28 9.21 32.51
CA LYS A 12 -19.01 10.30 33.47
C LYS A 12 -18.82 11.71 32.88
N HIS A 13 -18.92 11.89 31.57
CA HIS A 13 -18.73 13.22 30.95
C HIS A 13 -20.02 13.96 30.55
N TYR A 14 -21.21 13.39 30.81
CA TYR A 14 -22.48 14.11 30.65
C TYR A 14 -23.01 14.69 31.97
N GLN A 15 -22.15 15.43 32.68
CA GLN A 15 -22.60 16.37 33.71
C GLN A 15 -21.87 17.70 33.49
N ILE A 16 -22.24 18.40 32.43
CA ILE A 16 -21.97 19.83 32.29
C ILE A 16 -23.33 20.54 32.36
N MET A 17 -23.56 21.11 33.54
CA MET A 17 -24.48 22.21 33.89
C MET A 17 -25.68 22.45 32.97
N MET A 18 -26.83 21.93 33.39
CA MET A 18 -28.15 22.41 32.95
C MET A 18 -28.49 23.69 33.70
N ASN A 19 -28.28 24.86 33.08
CA ASN A 19 -28.84 26.13 33.53
C ASN A 19 -29.91 26.57 32.51
N THR A 20 -31.17 26.37 32.86
CA THR A 20 -32.29 26.17 31.92
C THR A 20 -32.73 27.39 31.09
N ASP A 21 -32.34 28.62 31.46
CA ASP A 21 -32.78 29.82 30.72
C ASP A 21 -31.77 30.31 29.65
N CYS A 22 -30.46 30.11 29.87
CA CYS A 22 -29.44 30.39 28.85
C CYS A 22 -29.42 29.34 27.73
N VAL A 23 -29.75 28.08 28.06
CA VAL A 23 -29.72 26.96 27.10
C VAL A 23 -30.75 27.13 25.98
N LEU A 24 -31.93 27.69 26.28
CA LEU A 24 -33.00 27.89 25.28
C LEU A 24 -32.66 28.98 24.25
N LEU A 25 -32.00 30.07 24.67
CA LEU A 25 -31.56 31.14 23.77
C LEU A 25 -30.45 30.65 22.82
N GLU A 26 -29.54 29.81 23.33
CA GLU A 26 -28.49 29.18 22.51
C GLU A 26 -29.05 28.12 21.56
N GLU A 27 -30.08 27.37 21.96
CA GLU A 27 -30.73 26.36 21.10
C GLU A 27 -31.51 26.99 19.94
N PHE A 28 -32.27 28.08 20.19
CA PHE A 28 -33.00 28.77 19.11
C PHE A 28 -32.04 29.37 18.09
N LYS A 29 -30.98 30.04 18.56
CA LYS A 29 -29.93 30.60 17.71
C LYS A 29 -29.22 29.51 16.90
N LEU A 30 -28.88 28.39 17.52
CA LEU A 30 -28.25 27.26 16.85
C LEU A 30 -29.16 26.67 15.75
N LYS A 31 -30.47 26.58 16.02
CA LYS A 31 -31.45 26.09 15.03
C LYS A 31 -31.52 27.00 13.81
N GLU A 32 -31.54 28.33 14.00
CA GLU A 32 -31.52 29.29 12.89
C GLU A 32 -30.24 29.16 12.05
N LEU A 33 -29.08 29.07 12.71
CA LEU A 33 -27.79 28.88 12.05
C LEU A 33 -27.76 27.58 11.24
N LEU A 34 -28.33 26.47 11.76
CA LEU A 34 -28.39 25.20 11.05
C LEU A 34 -29.24 25.29 9.78
N ILE A 35 -30.39 25.98 9.83
CA ILE A 35 -31.24 26.21 8.65
C ILE A 35 -30.49 26.99 7.59
N ARG A 36 -29.85 28.10 7.97
CA ARG A 36 -29.06 28.94 7.06
C ARG A 36 -27.86 28.19 6.48
N ALA A 37 -27.12 27.47 7.32
CA ALA A 37 -25.99 26.66 6.91
C ALA A 37 -26.37 25.59 5.87
N LYS A 38 -27.54 24.94 6.04
CA LYS A 38 -28.09 23.99 5.07
C LYS A 38 -28.48 24.63 3.75
N ASN A 39 -28.93 25.89 3.78
CA ASN A 39 -29.23 26.68 2.58
C ASN A 39 -27.97 27.24 1.89
N GLY A 40 -26.77 26.87 2.35
CA GLY A 40 -25.50 27.25 1.73
C GLY A 40 -24.85 28.51 2.29
N ASP A 41 -25.38 29.07 3.38
CA ASP A 41 -24.77 30.22 4.07
C ASP A 41 -23.44 29.80 4.74
N LYS A 42 -22.32 30.25 4.15
CA LYS A 42 -20.97 29.96 4.65
C LYS A 42 -20.69 30.64 5.99
N ALA A 43 -21.25 31.82 6.23
CA ALA A 43 -21.05 32.54 7.50
C ALA A 43 -21.73 31.78 8.65
N ALA A 44 -22.91 31.22 8.39
CA ALA A 44 -23.61 30.37 9.37
C ALA A 44 -22.81 29.10 9.69
N VAL A 45 -22.21 28.44 8.69
CA VAL A 45 -21.32 27.29 8.92
C VAL A 45 -20.11 27.68 9.77
N GLU A 46 -19.49 28.82 9.48
CA GLU A 46 -18.33 29.31 10.22
C GLU A 46 -18.67 29.62 11.68
N GLU A 47 -19.83 30.23 11.94
CA GLU A 47 -20.30 30.51 13.31
C GLU A 47 -20.53 29.21 14.10
N ILE A 48 -21.17 28.20 13.49
CA ILE A 48 -21.31 26.87 14.09
C ILE A 48 -19.94 26.25 14.38
N CYS A 49 -18.99 26.33 13.44
CA CYS A 49 -17.64 25.82 13.67
C CYS A 49 -16.94 26.50 14.85
N LYS A 50 -17.13 27.82 15.04
CA LYS A 50 -16.59 28.55 16.20
C LYS A 50 -17.23 28.09 17.51
N MET A 51 -18.56 27.93 17.54
CA MET A 51 -19.29 27.46 18.73
C MET A 51 -18.80 26.08 19.20
N PHE A 52 -18.57 25.16 18.27
CA PHE A 52 -18.16 23.79 18.58
C PHE A 52 -16.64 23.58 18.67
N ASN A 53 -15.83 24.63 18.47
CA ASN A 53 -14.36 24.51 18.48
C ASN A 53 -13.84 23.97 19.82
N GLY A 54 -14.39 24.44 20.95
CA GLY A 54 -14.00 23.96 22.28
C GLY A 54 -14.29 22.47 22.48
N MET A 55 -15.45 21.99 22.02
CA MET A 55 -15.81 20.57 22.05
C MET A 55 -14.79 19.75 21.23
N ILE A 56 -14.51 20.16 19.99
CA ILE A 56 -13.58 19.46 19.10
C ILE A 56 -12.17 19.39 19.70
N VAL A 57 -11.65 20.51 20.23
CA VAL A 57 -10.32 20.55 20.86
C VAL A 57 -10.26 19.62 22.06
N ASN A 58 -11.30 19.57 22.88
CA ASN A 58 -11.37 18.67 24.04
C ASN A 58 -11.40 17.21 23.61
N LEU A 59 -12.23 16.80 22.64
CA LEU A 59 -12.19 15.42 22.14
C LEU A 59 -10.83 15.11 21.50
N ALA A 60 -10.29 15.98 20.66
CA ALA A 60 -9.03 15.74 19.96
C ALA A 60 -7.87 15.41 20.91
N ARG A 61 -7.86 15.99 22.11
CA ARG A 61 -6.85 15.71 23.16
C ARG A 61 -6.98 14.31 23.77
N SER A 62 -8.16 13.70 23.74
CA SER A 62 -8.43 12.38 24.31
C SER A 62 -8.15 11.23 23.35
N PHE A 63 -7.83 11.52 22.08
CA PHE A 63 -7.62 10.53 21.03
C PHE A 63 -6.20 10.63 20.47
N TYR A 64 -5.61 9.48 20.12
CA TYR A 64 -4.28 9.40 19.51
C TYR A 64 -4.31 8.55 18.24
N ILE A 65 -3.77 9.09 17.15
CA ILE A 65 -3.61 8.39 15.88
C ILE A 65 -2.14 8.50 15.47
N ASN A 66 -1.49 7.36 15.20
CA ASN A 66 -0.09 7.36 14.81
C ASN A 66 0.14 8.20 13.54
N GLY A 67 1.07 9.16 13.62
CA GLY A 67 1.38 10.07 12.52
C GLY A 67 0.46 11.30 12.41
N TYR A 68 -0.52 11.47 13.30
CA TYR A 68 -1.36 12.67 13.35
C TYR A 68 -0.85 13.59 14.46
N THR A 69 -0.79 14.88 14.16
CA THR A 69 -0.62 15.93 15.16
C THR A 69 -1.95 16.27 15.82
N LEU A 70 -1.91 17.00 16.93
CA LEU A 70 -3.14 17.52 17.56
C LEU A 70 -3.92 18.43 16.58
N GLU A 71 -3.23 19.19 15.75
CA GLU A 71 -3.83 20.04 14.73
C GLU A 71 -4.57 19.21 13.69
N ASP A 72 -3.99 18.10 13.23
CA ASP A 72 -4.65 17.17 12.31
C ASP A 72 -5.94 16.59 12.92
N MET A 73 -5.90 16.20 14.20
CA MET A 73 -7.08 15.71 14.91
C MET A 73 -8.18 16.78 15.00
N ILE A 74 -7.81 18.04 15.28
CA ILE A 74 -8.75 19.16 15.30
C ILE A 74 -9.37 19.37 13.91
N GLN A 75 -8.56 19.28 12.86
CA GLN A 75 -9.03 19.45 11.48
C GLN A 75 -10.00 18.34 11.06
N GLU A 76 -9.69 17.07 11.38
CA GLU A 76 -10.62 15.96 11.17
C GLU A 76 -11.93 16.15 11.93
N GLY A 77 -11.86 16.67 13.15
CA GLY A 77 -13.04 17.01 13.94
C GLY A 77 -13.90 18.10 13.28
N ARG A 78 -13.27 19.17 12.77
CA ARG A 78 -13.96 20.25 12.03
C ARG A 78 -14.63 19.74 10.76
N VAL A 79 -13.94 18.89 9.99
CA VAL A 79 -14.50 18.25 8.79
C VAL A 79 -15.70 17.38 9.15
N SER A 80 -15.63 16.60 10.23
CA SER A 80 -16.74 15.79 10.71
C SER A 80 -17.93 16.66 11.14
N LEU A 81 -17.69 17.77 11.85
CA LEU A 81 -18.74 18.72 12.22
C LEU A 81 -19.44 19.31 11.00
N ILE A 82 -18.70 19.74 9.97
CA ILE A 82 -19.30 20.28 8.74
C ILE A 82 -20.16 19.22 8.04
N LYS A 83 -19.70 17.96 8.01
CA LYS A 83 -20.50 16.83 7.50
C LYS A 83 -21.76 16.61 8.35
N ALA A 84 -21.66 16.76 9.67
CA ALA A 84 -22.79 16.65 10.59
C ALA A 84 -23.82 17.75 10.37
N VAL A 85 -23.41 19.02 10.21
CA VAL A 85 -24.30 20.15 9.88
C VAL A 85 -25.13 19.86 8.62
N ARG A 86 -24.50 19.32 7.59
CA ARG A 86 -25.18 19.00 6.32
C ARG A 86 -26.18 17.84 6.45
N LYS A 87 -25.87 16.83 7.27
CA LYS A 87 -26.65 15.60 7.40
C LYS A 87 -27.71 15.63 8.50
N TYR A 88 -27.56 16.50 9.49
CA TYR A 88 -28.46 16.56 10.63
C TYR A 88 -29.89 16.86 10.20
N ASP A 89 -30.88 16.23 10.81
CA ASP A 89 -32.29 16.54 10.58
C ASP A 89 -32.76 17.60 11.58
N ILE A 90 -33.35 18.71 11.08
CA ILE A 90 -33.75 19.84 11.93
C ILE A 90 -34.96 19.46 12.81
N ASP A 91 -35.78 18.52 12.35
CA ASP A 91 -36.96 18.02 13.06
C ASP A 91 -36.64 16.80 13.94
N SER A 92 -35.35 16.47 14.09
CA SER A 92 -34.86 15.43 14.99
C SER A 92 -35.27 15.68 16.43
N LYS A 93 -35.64 14.61 17.13
CA LYS A 93 -35.91 14.62 18.59
C LYS A 93 -34.64 14.73 19.45
N TYR A 94 -33.47 14.51 18.86
CA TYR A 94 -32.17 14.61 19.53
C TYR A 94 -31.50 15.93 19.21
N PRO A 95 -30.91 16.64 20.20
CA PRO A 95 -30.28 17.93 19.98
C PRO A 95 -29.03 17.82 19.09
N PHE A 96 -28.78 18.87 18.29
CA PHE A 96 -27.63 18.90 17.39
C PHE A 96 -26.30 18.77 18.12
N THR A 97 -26.20 19.28 19.35
CA THR A 97 -25.00 19.18 20.19
C THR A 97 -24.57 17.73 20.42
N ALA A 98 -25.51 16.87 20.83
CA ALA A 98 -25.27 15.44 21.03
C ALA A 98 -24.96 14.71 19.72
N TYR A 99 -25.66 15.09 18.63
CA TYR A 99 -25.40 14.53 17.30
C TYR A 99 -24.00 14.87 16.79
N ALA A 100 -23.58 16.13 16.91
CA ALA A 100 -22.28 16.63 16.50
C ALA A 100 -21.16 15.97 17.31
N PHE A 101 -21.30 15.86 18.63
CA PHE A 101 -20.37 15.12 19.48
C PHE A 101 -20.20 13.68 18.98
N SER A 102 -21.31 12.96 18.82
CA SER A 102 -21.31 11.58 18.34
C SER A 102 -20.69 11.43 16.96
N ALA A 103 -20.91 12.39 16.05
CA ALA A 103 -20.33 12.37 14.71
C ALA A 103 -18.82 12.57 14.72
N VAL A 104 -18.31 13.50 15.52
CA VAL A 104 -16.88 13.76 15.68
C VAL A 104 -16.19 12.56 16.33
N GLU A 105 -16.74 12.05 17.42
CA GLU A 105 -16.19 10.90 18.16
C GLU A 105 -16.12 9.65 17.28
N LYS A 106 -17.20 9.32 16.56
CA LYS A 106 -17.21 8.19 15.61
C LYS A 106 -16.19 8.37 14.48
N ASN A 107 -15.98 9.59 14.00
CA ASN A 107 -14.96 9.87 12.99
C ASN A 107 -13.56 9.55 13.53
N PHE A 108 -13.24 9.94 14.76
CA PHE A 108 -11.94 9.62 15.36
C PHE A 108 -11.74 8.10 15.56
N TYR A 109 -12.77 7.38 16.02
CA TYR A 109 -12.69 5.91 16.08
C TYR A 109 -12.49 5.27 14.70
N TYR A 110 -13.17 5.80 13.67
CA TYR A 110 -13.00 5.34 12.29
C TYR A 110 -11.57 5.58 11.79
N GLU A 111 -11.01 6.77 12.01
CA GLU A 111 -9.64 7.12 11.61
C GLU A 111 -8.60 6.25 12.32
N ILE A 112 -8.77 5.99 13.63
CA ILE A 112 -7.93 5.03 14.36
C ILE A 112 -7.94 3.65 13.69
N ARG A 113 -9.15 3.15 13.36
CA ARG A 113 -9.32 1.83 12.73
C ARG A 113 -8.81 1.78 11.30
N SER A 114 -8.89 2.89 10.57
CA SER A 114 -8.37 3.02 9.21
C SER A 114 -6.84 3.03 9.23
N ASN A 115 -6.26 3.80 10.15
CA ASN A 115 -4.81 3.95 10.27
C ASN A 115 -4.13 2.67 10.78
N SER A 116 -4.77 1.89 11.66
CA SER A 116 -4.23 0.60 12.11
C SER A 116 -4.16 -0.47 11.04
N LYS A 117 -4.90 -0.33 9.93
CA LYS A 117 -4.80 -1.21 8.75
C LYS A 117 -3.65 -0.82 7.82
N LYS A 118 -3.11 0.41 7.93
CA LYS A 118 -1.99 0.83 7.10
C LYS A 118 -0.74 0.05 7.52
N LEU A 119 0.06 -0.37 6.55
CA LEU A 119 1.32 -1.04 6.82
C LEU A 119 2.23 -0.08 7.60
N SER A 120 2.79 -0.54 8.71
CA SER A 120 3.80 0.22 9.43
C SER A 120 5.08 0.21 8.59
N CYS A 121 5.38 1.33 7.96
CA CYS A 121 6.64 1.53 7.23
C CYS A 121 7.62 2.30 8.13
N CYS A 122 8.87 1.84 8.18
CA CYS A 122 9.97 2.60 8.74
C CYS A 122 10.70 3.37 7.64
N SER A 123 11.38 4.46 8.02
CA SER A 123 12.29 5.14 7.11
C SER A 123 13.52 4.26 6.89
N LEU A 124 14.08 4.29 5.68
CA LEU A 124 15.36 3.63 5.40
C LEU A 124 16.51 4.24 6.23
N TYR A 125 16.38 5.50 6.64
CA TYR A 125 17.31 6.20 7.51
C TYR A 125 17.01 6.01 9.01
N SER A 126 16.04 5.16 9.36
CA SER A 126 15.81 4.82 10.75
C SER A 126 16.99 4.01 11.29
N VAL A 127 17.42 4.34 12.50
CA VAL A 127 18.57 3.70 13.16
C VAL A 127 18.10 2.51 13.99
N ASN A 128 18.77 1.37 13.85
CA ASN A 128 18.51 0.17 14.64
C ASN A 128 19.15 0.26 16.04
N LYS A 129 18.94 -0.76 16.89
CA LYS A 129 19.53 -0.81 18.24
C LYS A 129 21.06 -0.75 18.27
N ASN A 130 21.71 -1.09 17.16
CA ASN A 130 23.16 -1.16 17.02
C ASN A 130 23.75 0.15 16.46
N GLY A 131 22.92 1.14 16.13
CA GLY A 131 23.38 2.41 15.56
C GLY A 131 23.47 2.45 14.03
N SER A 132 23.19 1.35 13.33
CA SER A 132 23.19 1.31 11.85
C SER A 132 21.85 1.73 11.27
N GLU A 133 21.88 2.41 10.14
CA GLU A 133 20.67 2.73 9.38
C GLU A 133 20.10 1.49 8.70
N VAL A 134 18.77 1.41 8.55
CA VAL A 134 18.11 0.29 7.88
C VAL A 134 18.61 0.12 6.43
N ILE A 135 18.95 1.21 5.75
CA ILE A 135 19.46 1.19 4.38
C ILE A 135 20.76 0.39 4.25
N GLU A 136 21.63 0.43 5.26
CA GLU A 136 22.91 -0.29 5.27
C GLU A 136 22.73 -1.81 5.43
N MET A 137 21.59 -2.23 5.97
CA MET A 137 21.25 -3.65 6.17
C MET A 137 20.67 -4.30 4.92
N ILE A 138 20.28 -3.51 3.93
CA ILE A 138 19.71 -4.01 2.68
C ILE A 138 20.87 -4.40 1.76
N ALA A 139 21.00 -5.70 1.48
CA ALA A 139 22.01 -6.18 0.56
C ALA A 139 21.72 -5.70 -0.87
N SER A 140 22.75 -5.24 -1.57
CA SER A 140 22.67 -5.00 -3.01
C SER A 140 22.49 -6.32 -3.76
N GLU A 141 21.68 -6.30 -4.81
CA GLU A 141 21.57 -7.42 -5.76
C GLU A 141 22.77 -7.47 -6.74
N GLU A 142 23.62 -6.43 -6.74
CA GLU A 142 24.79 -6.37 -7.61
C GLU A 142 25.88 -7.34 -7.15
N ASN A 143 26.13 -8.37 -7.97
CA ASN A 143 27.22 -9.30 -7.76
C ASN A 143 28.13 -9.31 -8.99
N MET A 144 29.16 -8.46 -8.97
CA MET A 144 30.11 -8.32 -10.08
C MET A 144 30.79 -9.65 -10.45
N GLU A 145 31.11 -10.49 -9.47
CA GLU A 145 31.72 -11.80 -9.72
C GLU A 145 30.77 -12.72 -10.48
N GLU A 146 29.52 -12.81 -10.02
CA GLU A 146 28.50 -13.63 -10.67
C GLU A 146 28.19 -13.13 -12.09
N ASP A 147 28.17 -11.80 -12.28
CA ASP A 147 27.97 -11.18 -13.59
C ASP A 147 29.12 -11.46 -14.55
N LEU A 148 30.37 -11.39 -14.08
CA LEU A 148 31.56 -11.76 -14.87
C LEU A 148 31.54 -13.24 -15.24
N ILE A 149 31.17 -14.12 -14.30
CA ILE A 149 30.98 -15.54 -14.55
C ILE A 149 29.92 -15.70 -15.64
N LYS A 150 28.69 -15.22 -15.45
CA LYS A 150 27.58 -15.31 -16.43
C LYS A 150 27.97 -14.81 -17.82
N LYS A 151 28.72 -13.70 -17.90
CA LYS A 151 29.24 -13.16 -19.15
C LYS A 151 30.21 -14.12 -19.83
N GLN A 152 31.18 -14.66 -19.10
CA GLN A 152 32.13 -15.64 -19.62
C GLN A 152 31.42 -16.94 -20.05
N GLN A 153 30.47 -17.42 -19.25
CA GLN A 153 29.63 -18.58 -19.58
C GLN A 153 28.89 -18.36 -20.90
N SER A 154 28.28 -17.18 -21.07
CA SER A 154 27.57 -16.82 -22.29
C SER A 154 28.48 -16.85 -23.52
N ILE A 155 29.69 -16.30 -23.42
CA ILE A 155 30.69 -16.34 -24.50
C ILE A 155 31.03 -17.78 -24.87
N ASN A 156 31.27 -18.63 -23.87
CA ASN A 156 31.63 -20.02 -24.11
C ASN A 156 30.46 -20.82 -24.73
N ILE A 157 29.23 -20.63 -24.25
CA ILE A 157 28.03 -21.22 -24.86
C ILE A 157 27.91 -20.80 -26.33
N TRP A 158 28.12 -19.51 -26.63
CA TRP A 158 28.08 -19.03 -28.02
C TRP A 158 29.15 -19.68 -28.90
N LYS A 159 30.36 -19.92 -28.38
CA LYS A 159 31.40 -20.69 -29.09
C LYS A 159 30.94 -22.12 -29.36
N SER A 160 30.37 -22.82 -28.37
CA SER A 160 29.85 -24.19 -28.53
C SER A 160 28.67 -24.25 -29.50
N VAL A 161 27.76 -23.27 -29.46
CA VAL A 161 26.65 -23.13 -30.43
C VAL A 161 27.18 -22.86 -31.84
N GLY A 162 28.33 -22.18 -31.97
CA GLY A 162 29.04 -21.98 -33.23
C GLY A 162 29.51 -23.29 -33.88
N LYS A 163 29.89 -24.28 -33.08
CA LYS A 163 30.35 -25.62 -33.52
C LYS A 163 29.21 -26.52 -34.03
N LEU A 164 27.94 -26.20 -33.74
CA LEU A 164 26.78 -26.98 -34.19
C LEU A 164 26.53 -26.88 -35.69
N LEU A 165 25.83 -27.87 -36.26
CA LEU A 165 25.35 -27.80 -37.64
C LEU A 165 24.39 -26.62 -37.81
N LYS A 166 24.38 -26.02 -39.01
CA LYS A 166 23.55 -24.85 -39.34
C LYS A 166 22.08 -25.05 -39.00
N GLU A 167 21.53 -26.25 -39.22
CA GLU A 167 20.13 -26.56 -38.91
C GLU A 167 19.85 -26.59 -37.40
N GLU A 168 20.72 -27.24 -36.64
CA GLU A 168 20.62 -27.38 -35.18
C GLU A 168 20.74 -26.03 -34.49
N ARG A 169 21.76 -25.25 -34.89
CA ARG A 169 21.98 -23.88 -34.44
C ARG A 169 20.76 -22.99 -34.68
N ASN A 170 20.13 -23.10 -35.85
CA ASN A 170 18.95 -22.30 -36.19
C ASN A 170 17.76 -22.57 -35.25
N ILE A 171 17.54 -23.83 -34.86
CA ILE A 171 16.46 -24.19 -33.93
C ILE A 171 16.75 -23.63 -32.53
N ILE A 172 18.00 -23.76 -32.06
CA ILE A 172 18.40 -23.24 -30.74
C ILE A 172 18.25 -21.72 -30.68
N ILE A 173 18.77 -20.98 -31.68
CA ILE A 173 18.63 -19.52 -31.72
C ILE A 173 17.16 -19.10 -31.80
N TRP A 174 16.33 -19.83 -32.56
CA TRP A 174 14.90 -19.53 -32.67
C TRP A 174 14.17 -19.63 -31.32
N CYS A 175 14.44 -20.67 -30.55
CA CYS A 175 13.79 -20.89 -29.26
C CYS A 175 14.33 -19.99 -28.16
N TYR A 176 15.65 -19.91 -28.01
CA TYR A 176 16.26 -19.35 -26.80
C TYR A 176 16.69 -17.89 -26.97
N VAL A 177 17.07 -17.47 -28.18
CA VAL A 177 17.44 -16.06 -28.45
C VAL A 177 16.24 -15.26 -28.94
N ARG A 178 15.48 -15.80 -29.90
CA ARG A 178 14.31 -15.12 -30.47
C ARG A 178 13.02 -15.32 -29.67
N ARG A 179 13.01 -16.22 -28.68
CA ARG A 179 11.84 -16.55 -27.84
C ARG A 179 10.57 -16.88 -28.66
N ARG A 180 10.74 -17.55 -29.81
CA ARG A 180 9.65 -17.92 -30.73
C ARG A 180 9.19 -19.36 -30.52
N SER A 181 7.95 -19.64 -30.91
CA SER A 181 7.34 -20.96 -30.71
C SER A 181 7.86 -22.01 -31.72
N LEU A 182 7.85 -23.28 -31.29
CA LEU A 182 8.18 -24.41 -32.16
C LEU A 182 7.12 -24.66 -33.24
N LYS A 183 5.87 -24.27 -33.00
CA LYS A 183 4.79 -24.32 -33.99
C LYS A 183 5.09 -23.37 -35.15
N GLU A 184 5.49 -22.14 -34.85
CA GLU A 184 5.88 -21.15 -35.85
C GLU A 184 7.13 -21.60 -36.64
N TYR A 185 8.09 -22.24 -35.97
CA TYR A 185 9.25 -22.82 -36.64
C TYR A 185 8.87 -23.92 -37.65
N SER A 186 7.96 -24.81 -37.26
CA SER A 186 7.42 -25.89 -38.10
C SER A 186 6.76 -25.36 -39.37
N ILE A 187 5.88 -24.36 -39.22
CA ILE A 187 5.19 -23.70 -40.35
C ILE A 187 6.22 -23.05 -41.28
N ARG A 188 7.16 -22.27 -40.74
CA ARG A 188 8.15 -21.53 -41.52
C ARG A 188 9.10 -22.44 -42.30
N ARG A 189 9.48 -23.59 -41.74
CA ARG A 189 10.40 -24.55 -42.38
C ARG A 189 9.68 -25.59 -43.22
N LYS A 190 8.33 -25.63 -43.19
CA LYS A 190 7.51 -26.68 -43.83
C LYS A 190 7.89 -28.09 -43.36
N ILE A 191 8.14 -28.24 -42.07
CA ILE A 191 8.50 -29.52 -41.42
C ILE A 191 7.41 -29.88 -40.42
N SER A 192 7.10 -31.16 -40.24
CA SER A 192 6.12 -31.60 -39.23
C SER A 192 6.53 -31.19 -37.81
N TYR A 193 5.55 -30.85 -36.98
CA TYR A 193 5.79 -30.42 -35.60
C TYR A 193 6.59 -31.46 -34.79
N ARG A 194 6.30 -32.76 -34.99
CA ARG A 194 7.04 -33.87 -34.37
C ARG A 194 8.52 -33.89 -34.76
N ALA A 195 8.83 -33.67 -36.04
CA ALA A 195 10.21 -33.62 -36.50
C ALA A 195 10.96 -32.40 -35.95
N VAL A 196 10.29 -31.26 -35.75
CA VAL A 196 10.88 -30.08 -35.09
C VAL A 196 11.23 -30.37 -33.63
N LEU A 197 10.35 -31.05 -32.89
CA LEU A 197 10.63 -31.47 -31.51
C LEU A 197 11.85 -32.40 -31.43
N TYR A 198 11.91 -33.40 -32.32
CA TYR A 198 13.06 -34.30 -32.42
C TYR A 198 14.35 -33.56 -32.77
N LYS A 199 14.32 -32.66 -33.77
CA LYS A 199 15.50 -31.85 -34.13
C LYS A 199 15.96 -30.93 -33.00
N LYS A 200 15.03 -30.32 -32.23
CA LYS A 200 15.37 -29.54 -31.03
C LYS A 200 16.07 -30.42 -29.99
N LYS A 201 15.49 -31.59 -29.70
CA LYS A 201 16.06 -32.54 -28.73
C LYS A 201 17.47 -32.96 -29.14
N LYS A 202 17.64 -33.39 -30.39
CA LYS A 202 18.94 -33.77 -30.97
C LYS A 202 19.96 -32.62 -30.91
N ALA A 203 19.54 -31.40 -31.24
CA ALA A 203 20.41 -30.22 -31.16
C ALA A 203 20.87 -29.93 -29.73
N LEU A 204 20.00 -30.13 -28.73
CA LEU A 204 20.35 -29.97 -27.30
C LEU A 204 21.30 -31.08 -26.83
N GLU A 205 21.08 -32.32 -27.24
CA GLU A 205 21.98 -33.45 -26.91
C GLU A 205 23.36 -33.26 -27.54
N HIS A 206 23.41 -32.82 -28.80
CA HIS A 206 24.67 -32.51 -29.47
C HIS A 206 25.39 -31.33 -28.79
N LEU A 207 24.66 -30.27 -28.44
CA LEU A 207 25.22 -29.14 -27.70
C LEU A 207 25.75 -29.57 -26.33
N LYS A 208 25.03 -30.44 -25.61
CA LYS A 208 25.49 -31.02 -24.33
C LYS A 208 26.79 -31.80 -24.51
N SER A 209 26.89 -32.63 -25.56
CA SER A 209 28.12 -33.38 -25.86
C SER A 209 29.31 -32.47 -26.16
N ILE A 210 29.09 -31.36 -26.86
CA ILE A 210 30.14 -30.35 -27.13
C ILE A 210 30.57 -29.68 -25.82
N ILE A 211 29.62 -29.27 -24.98
CA ILE A 211 29.89 -28.56 -23.72
C ILE A 211 30.63 -29.46 -22.72
N CYS A 212 30.24 -30.73 -22.54
CA CYS A 212 30.92 -31.65 -21.62
C CYS A 212 32.37 -31.99 -22.04
N LYS A 213 32.74 -31.77 -23.32
CA LYS A 213 34.12 -31.95 -23.80
C LYS A 213 35.01 -30.73 -23.60
N ASP A 214 34.42 -29.56 -23.36
CA ASP A 214 35.16 -28.32 -23.15
C ASP A 214 35.54 -28.18 -21.65
N SER A 215 36.75 -27.70 -21.36
CA SER A 215 37.31 -27.61 -19.99
C SER A 215 36.52 -26.70 -19.04
N TRP A 216 35.63 -25.86 -19.56
CA TRP A 216 34.85 -24.91 -18.77
C TRP A 216 33.51 -25.49 -18.29
N CYS A 217 33.15 -26.72 -18.65
CA CYS A 217 31.79 -27.26 -18.51
C CYS A 217 31.11 -26.91 -17.16
N PRO A 218 29.98 -26.18 -17.16
CA PRO A 218 29.30 -25.76 -15.94
C PRO A 218 28.37 -26.84 -15.36
N LEU A 219 28.26 -28.01 -16.00
CA LEU A 219 27.36 -29.08 -15.58
C LEU A 219 28.10 -29.97 -14.57
N ALA A 220 27.57 -30.05 -13.34
CA ALA A 220 28.19 -30.75 -12.21
C ALA A 220 28.41 -32.27 -12.43
N ASN A 221 27.71 -32.90 -13.38
CA ASN A 221 27.80 -34.33 -13.68
C ASN A 221 27.98 -34.57 -15.18
N CYS A 222 29.22 -34.45 -15.69
CA CYS A 222 29.59 -34.89 -17.04
C CYS A 222 30.35 -36.23 -17.07
N GLU A 223 30.41 -36.94 -15.94
CA GLU A 223 30.74 -38.38 -15.89
C GLU A 223 29.51 -39.25 -16.20
#